data_AF-A0A8J3BU19-F1
#
_entry.id   AF-A0A8J3BU19-F1
#
_cell.length_a   1.000
_cell.length_b   1.000
_cell.length_c   1.000
_cell.angle_alpha   90.00
_cell.angle_beta   90.00
_cell.angle_gamma   90.00
#
_symmetry.space_group_name_H-M   'P 1'
#
loop_
_entity.id
_entity.type
_entity.pdbx_description
1 polymer ?
#
loop_
_entity_poly.entity_id
_entity_poly.type
_entity_poly.pdbx_seq_one_letter_code
_entity_poly.pdbx_strand_id
1 'polypeptide(L)'
;MKLEKEIWSSPEFQKLAKDRFVMLKADFPRRKANKLSDEQAAQNAKLAEMYNEQGFFPLVVVLNSSGKVLGKMGYEKLSPKSYYNKLISFDPSL
;
A
#
# COMPACT_ATOMS: atom_id res chain seq x y z
N MET A 1 -6.35 -7.44 6.13
CA MET A 1 -5.10 -7.46 6.96
C MET A 1 -5.23 -6.52 8.17
N LYS A 2 -4.33 -6.52 9.18
CA LYS A 2 -4.38 -5.56 10.32
C LYS A 2 -4.35 -4.09 9.85
N LEU A 3 -3.35 -3.74 9.02
CA LEU A 3 -3.25 -2.41 8.39
C LEU A 3 -4.57 -1.96 7.74
N GLU A 4 -5.15 -2.82 6.92
CA GLU A 4 -6.42 -2.53 6.26
C GLU A 4 -7.55 -2.29 7.26
N LYS A 5 -7.74 -3.21 8.22
CA LYS A 5 -8.84 -3.14 9.20
C LYS A 5 -8.73 -1.95 10.16
N GLU A 6 -7.52 -1.66 10.64
CA GLU A 6 -7.29 -0.68 11.70
C GLU A 6 -7.03 0.73 11.15
N ILE A 7 -6.51 0.84 9.91
CA ILE A 7 -6.06 2.10 9.33
C ILE A 7 -6.84 2.40 8.06
N TRP A 8 -6.67 1.63 6.98
CA TRP A 8 -7.20 2.01 5.66
C TRP A 8 -8.72 1.99 5.54
N SER A 9 -9.39 1.11 6.28
CA SER A 9 -10.86 1.04 6.33
C SER A 9 -11.47 2.07 7.29
N SER A 10 -10.66 2.82 8.04
CA SER A 10 -11.19 3.86 8.93
C SER A 10 -11.74 5.04 8.12
N PRO A 11 -12.87 5.65 8.54
CA PRO A 11 -13.40 6.84 7.88
C PRO A 11 -12.41 8.01 7.88
N GLU A 12 -11.58 8.12 8.92
CA GLU A 12 -10.55 9.16 9.03
C GLU A 12 -9.49 9.02 7.93
N PHE A 13 -8.90 7.83 7.76
CA PHE A 13 -7.90 7.61 6.72
C PHE A 13 -8.49 7.80 5.33
N GLN A 14 -9.67 7.24 5.07
CA GLN A 14 -10.33 7.37 3.77
C GLN A 14 -10.57 8.84 3.40
N LYS A 15 -11.01 9.65 4.36
CA LYS A 15 -11.20 11.09 4.15
C LYS A 15 -9.88 11.81 3.84
N LEU A 16 -8.80 11.50 4.57
CA LEU A 16 -7.49 12.13 4.37
C LEU A 16 -6.84 11.71 3.04
N ALA A 17 -6.97 10.43 2.67
CA ALA A 17 -6.33 9.84 1.50
C ALA A 17 -7.05 10.15 0.18
N LYS A 18 -8.36 10.41 0.22
CA LYS A 18 -9.24 10.48 -0.97
C LYS A 18 -8.69 11.34 -2.11
N ASP A 19 -8.23 12.55 -1.78
CA ASP A 19 -7.79 13.53 -2.77
C ASP A 19 -6.26 13.59 -2.91
N ARG A 20 -5.55 12.66 -2.24
CA ARG A 20 -4.08 12.66 -2.12
C ARG A 20 -3.41 11.46 -2.73
N PHE A 21 -4.07 10.29 -2.71
CA PHE A 21 -3.48 9.05 -3.20
C PHE A 21 -4.38 8.36 -4.21
N VAL A 22 -3.76 7.87 -5.28
CA VAL A 22 -4.30 6.77 -6.07
C VAL A 22 -3.81 5.48 -5.43
N MET A 23 -4.69 4.81 -4.68
CA MET A 23 -4.31 3.58 -3.96
C MET A 23 -4.43 2.35 -4.87
N LEU A 24 -3.36 1.55 -4.94
CA LEU A 24 -3.34 0.25 -5.60
C LEU A 24 -2.98 -0.83 -4.58
N LYS A 25 -3.72 -1.94 -4.58
CA LYS A 25 -3.46 -3.09 -3.71
C LYS A 25 -3.04 -4.30 -4.55
N ALA A 26 -1.79 -4.73 -4.40
CA ALA A 26 -1.30 -6.00 -4.93
C ALA A 26 -1.45 -7.08 -3.85
N ASP A 27 -2.50 -7.89 -3.96
CA ASP A 27 -2.79 -8.99 -3.01
C ASP A 27 -2.12 -10.31 -3.44
N PHE A 28 -1.71 -11.11 -2.43
CA PHE A 28 -1.08 -12.42 -2.59
C PHE A 28 -1.84 -13.48 -1.78
N PRO A 29 -3.06 -13.86 -2.20
CA PRO A 29 -3.92 -14.75 -1.43
C PRO A 29 -3.33 -16.15 -1.32
N ARG A 30 -3.21 -16.64 -0.07
CA ARG A 30 -2.72 -18.00 0.23
C ARG A 30 -3.75 -19.10 0.02
N ARG A 31 -5.05 -18.78 0.11
CA ARG A 31 -6.14 -19.75 0.01
C ARG A 31 -6.65 -19.82 -1.44
N LYS A 32 -6.82 -21.04 -1.95
CA LYS A 32 -7.36 -21.29 -3.30
C LYS A 32 -8.73 -20.64 -3.54
N ALA A 33 -9.56 -20.55 -2.49
CA ALA A 33 -10.88 -19.91 -2.58
C ALA A 33 -10.82 -18.42 -2.96
N ASN A 34 -9.68 -17.76 -2.74
CA ASN A 34 -9.47 -16.35 -3.07
C ASN A 34 -8.46 -16.18 -4.22
N LYS A 35 -8.27 -17.21 -5.07
CA LYS A 35 -7.29 -17.17 -6.16
C LYS A 35 -7.65 -16.02 -7.11
N LEU A 36 -6.64 -15.23 -7.48
CA LEU A 36 -6.76 -14.20 -8.52
C LEU A 36 -6.80 -14.84 -9.91
N SER A 37 -7.25 -14.09 -10.91
CA SER A 37 -6.99 -14.45 -12.30
C SER A 37 -5.48 -14.52 -12.55
N ASP A 38 -5.07 -15.33 -13.53
CA ASP A 38 -3.64 -15.49 -13.83
C ASP A 38 -3.02 -14.16 -14.32
N GLU A 39 -3.80 -13.33 -15.01
CA GLU A 39 -3.38 -11.99 -15.41
C GLU A 39 -3.13 -11.06 -14.21
N GLN A 40 -4.07 -10.98 -13.26
CA GLN A 40 -3.92 -10.14 -12.07
C GLN A 40 -2.77 -10.65 -11.19
N ALA A 41 -2.61 -11.97 -11.07
CA ALA A 41 -1.50 -12.57 -10.35
C ALA A 41 -0.15 -12.20 -10.98
N ALA A 42 -0.05 -12.22 -12.32
CA ALA A 42 1.14 -11.81 -13.04
C ALA A 42 1.46 -10.31 -12.87
N GLN A 43 0.44 -9.45 -12.89
CA GLN A 43 0.62 -8.01 -12.61
C GLN A 43 1.11 -7.77 -11.18
N ASN A 44 0.51 -8.45 -10.19
CA ASN A 44 0.93 -8.33 -8.79
C ASN A 44 2.36 -8.86 -8.59
N ALA A 45 2.73 -9.97 -9.26
CA ALA A 45 4.08 -10.52 -9.21
C ALA A 45 5.12 -9.54 -9.74
N LYS A 46 4.86 -8.87 -10.87
CA LYS A 46 5.74 -7.83 -11.43
C LYS A 46 5.93 -6.66 -10.46
N LEU A 47 4.87 -6.23 -9.77
CA LEU A 47 4.96 -5.18 -8.74
C LEU A 47 5.80 -5.63 -7.54
N ALA A 48 5.66 -6.87 -7.10
CA ALA A 48 6.46 -7.42 -6.00
C ALA A 48 7.94 -7.56 -6.40
N GLU A 49 8.23 -8.03 -7.61
CA GLU A 49 9.60 -8.09 -8.15
C GLU A 49 10.23 -6.70 -8.19
N MET A 50 9.50 -5.69 -8.67
CA MET A 50 10.04 -4.33 -8.81
C MET A 50 10.22 -3.60 -7.47
N TYR A 51 9.33 -3.81 -6.50
CA TYR A 51 9.27 -2.97 -5.29
C TYR A 51 9.47 -3.71 -3.97
N ASN A 52 9.41 -5.05 -3.95
CA ASN A 52 9.45 -5.87 -2.75
C ASN A 52 10.27 -7.17 -2.91
N GLU A 53 11.46 -7.09 -3.50
CA GLU A 53 12.36 -8.23 -3.71
C GLU A 53 12.63 -9.05 -2.43
N GLN A 54 12.61 -8.39 -1.27
CA GLN A 54 12.83 -9.02 0.04
C GLN A 54 11.60 -9.75 0.59
N GLY A 55 10.44 -9.63 -0.03
CA GLY A 55 9.21 -10.31 0.39
C GLY A 55 8.65 -9.85 1.73
N PHE A 56 8.80 -8.55 2.06
CA PHE A 56 8.27 -7.99 3.30
C PHE A 56 6.76 -7.74 3.21
N PHE A 57 5.99 -8.19 4.20
CA PHE A 57 4.54 -7.99 4.23
C PHE A 57 4.03 -7.62 5.63
N PRO A 58 3.11 -6.63 5.74
CA PRO A 58 2.74 -5.68 4.70
C PRO A 58 3.85 -4.70 4.32
N LEU A 59 3.96 -4.41 3.03
CA LEU A 59 4.75 -3.30 2.51
C LEU A 59 3.85 -2.30 1.80
N VAL A 60 4.04 -1.02 2.11
CA VAL A 60 3.46 0.12 1.41
C VAL A 60 4.60 0.89 0.77
N VAL A 61 4.44 1.22 -0.51
CA VAL A 61 5.43 1.94 -1.30
C VAL A 61 4.76 3.20 -1.83
N VAL A 62 5.35 4.35 -1.51
CA VAL A 62 4.89 5.65 -2.02
C VAL A 62 5.70 5.96 -3.28
N LEU A 63 4.99 6.17 -4.39
CA LEU A 63 5.56 6.45 -5.71
C LEU A 63 5.09 7.82 -6.19
N ASN A 64 5.94 8.51 -6.96
CA ASN A 64 5.49 9.64 -7.76
C ASN A 64 4.85 9.18 -9.09
N SER A 65 4.36 10.12 -9.89
CA SER A 65 3.74 9.84 -11.19
C SER A 65 4.67 9.21 -12.25
N SER A 66 5.99 9.30 -12.07
CA SER A 66 6.97 8.64 -12.94
C SER A 66 7.37 7.24 -12.45
N GLY A 67 6.74 6.73 -11.37
CA GLY A 67 7.08 5.44 -10.76
C GLY A 67 8.34 5.45 -9.88
N LYS A 68 8.91 6.62 -9.57
CA LYS A 68 10.04 6.73 -8.65
C LYS A 68 9.56 6.49 -7.21
N VAL A 69 10.27 5.63 -6.48
CA VAL A 69 10.03 5.40 -5.05
C VAL A 69 10.42 6.63 -4.24
N LEU A 70 9.45 7.19 -3.52
CA LEU A 70 9.63 8.28 -2.57
C LEU A 70 9.84 7.76 -1.14
N GLY A 71 9.20 6.63 -0.81
CA GLY A 71 9.35 6.01 0.50
C GLY A 71 8.73 4.62 0.58
N LYS A 72 9.10 3.89 1.61
CA LYS A 72 8.57 2.57 1.94
C LYS A 72 8.25 2.53 3.43
N MET A 73 7.12 1.93 3.77
CA MET A 73 6.77 1.67 5.17
C MET A 73 5.91 0.41 5.32
N GLY A 74 5.91 -0.16 6.51
CA GLY A 74 5.09 -1.32 6.84
C GLY A 74 3.80 -0.96 7.55
N TYR A 75 3.24 -1.95 8.23
CA TYR A 75 2.28 -1.70 9.29
C TYR A 75 3.01 -1.26 10.55
N GLU A 76 2.56 -0.15 11.11
CA GLU A 76 2.97 0.35 12.41
C GLU A 76 1.72 0.56 13.25
N LYS A 77 1.82 0.37 14.56
CA LYS A 77 0.70 0.56 15.49
C LYS A 77 0.45 2.05 15.73
N LEU A 78 0.04 2.75 14.67
CA LEU A 78 -0.26 4.18 14.63
C LEU A 78 -1.77 4.40 14.51
N SER A 79 -2.23 5.60 14.87
CA SER A 79 -3.57 6.04 14.50
C SER A 79 -3.68 6.25 12.98
N PRO A 80 -4.90 6.22 12.40
CA PRO A 80 -5.12 6.51 10.99
C PRO A 80 -4.47 7.82 10.53
N LYS A 81 -4.66 8.91 11.29
CA LYS A 81 -4.03 10.21 11.03
C LYS A 81 -2.51 10.17 11.07
N SER A 82 -1.91 9.52 12.05
CA SER A 82 -0.45 9.43 12.16
C SER A 82 0.16 8.60 11.02
N TYR A 83 -0.53 7.54 10.58
CA TYR A 83 -0.13 6.77 9.42
C TYR A 83 -0.17 7.61 8.14
N TYR A 84 -1.26 8.37 7.94
CA TYR A 84 -1.38 9.30 6.82
C TYR A 84 -0.27 10.36 6.82
N ASN A 85 0.01 10.98 7.97
CA ASN A 85 1.08 11.98 8.10
C ASN A 85 2.45 11.40 7.71
N LYS A 86 2.71 10.13 8.06
CA LYS A 86 3.94 9.45 7.68
C LYS A 86 4.00 9.20 6.17
N LEU A 87 2.90 8.79 5.54
CA LEU A 87 2.85 8.62 4.07
C LEU A 87 3.18 9.92 3.33
N ILE A 88 2.57 11.04 3.71
CA ILE A 88 2.83 12.32 3.04
C ILE A 88 4.23 12.88 3.33
N SER A 89 4.87 12.49 4.44
CA SER A 89 6.23 12.92 4.74
C SER A 89 7.28 12.41 3.73
N PHE A 90 6.94 11.40 2.93
CA PHE A 90 7.80 10.91 1.84
C PHE A 90 7.78 11.81 0.60
N ASP A 91 6.77 12.67 0.46
CA ASP A 91 6.68 13.66 -0.62
C ASP A 91 6.48 15.06 -0.04
N PRO A 92 7.57 15.83 0.18
CA PRO A 92 7.48 17.19 0.69
C PRO A 92 6.74 18.17 -0.24
N SER A 93 6.42 17.77 -1.47
CA SER A 93 5.70 18.61 -2.43
C SER A 93 4.16 18.51 -2.32
N LEU A 94 3.65 17.63 -1.45
CA LEU A 94 2.22 17.45 -1.15
C LEU A 94 1.69 18.37 -0.04
#